data_AF-A0A7J2XBD8-F1
#
_entry.id   AF-A0A7J2XBD8-F1
#
_cell.length_a   1.000
_cell.length_b   1.000
_cell.length_c   1.000
_cell.angle_alpha   90.00
_cell.angle_beta   90.00
_cell.angle_gamma   90.00
#
_symmetry.space_group_name_H-M   'P 1'
#
loop_
_entity.id
_entity.type
_entity.pdbx_description
1 polymer ?
#
loop_
_entity_poly.entity_id
_entity_poly.type
_entity_poly.pdbx_seq_one_letter_code
_entity_poly.pdbx_strand_id
1 'polypeptide(L)'
;MRKVLIILVSLLIIFLTAHARASRAGVGVLNVPPTYRDIKIISYEGMTLAELTISDYNSWKDIWKVELIVRSPFREEARFVCYHYDSRESFDEVNRFEEVKGEDYLIKDLCEVKRSLYQNTVDQRCQINITFAFKPIPSSKNIVVKVYDRENAEATINVSYGKGVTQRNREIAIPFWTGEPIRISPDLPDILSLSTSITILTFIIRRWRR
;
A
#
# COMPACT_ATOMS: atom_id res chain seq x y z
N MET A 1 -37.97 -54.42 -46.01
CA MET A 1 -36.51 -54.13 -45.88
C MET A 1 -36.13 -52.70 -46.29
N ARG A 2 -36.51 -52.22 -47.49
CA ARG A 2 -36.17 -50.86 -47.97
C ARG A 2 -36.62 -49.71 -47.05
N LYS A 3 -37.80 -49.81 -46.43
CA LYS A 3 -38.31 -48.78 -45.49
C LYS A 3 -37.51 -48.70 -44.17
N VAL A 4 -37.01 -49.84 -43.68
CA VAL A 4 -36.21 -49.92 -42.45
C VAL A 4 -34.82 -49.33 -42.66
N LEU A 5 -34.24 -49.58 -43.83
CA LEU A 5 -32.94 -49.00 -44.22
C LEU A 5 -33.00 -47.47 -44.30
N ILE A 6 -34.08 -46.91 -44.84
CA ILE A 6 -34.28 -45.45 -44.93
C ILE A 6 -34.36 -44.82 -43.54
N ILE A 7 -35.08 -45.45 -42.61
CA ILE A 7 -35.21 -44.96 -41.22
C ILE A 7 -33.84 -44.98 -40.51
N LEU A 8 -33.08 -46.07 -40.64
CA LEU A 8 -31.74 -46.18 -40.06
C LEU A 8 -30.76 -45.16 -40.62
N VAL A 9 -30.76 -44.94 -41.93
CA VAL A 9 -29.90 -43.94 -42.58
C VAL A 9 -30.30 -42.53 -42.14
N SER A 10 -31.60 -42.23 -42.02
CA SER A 10 -32.06 -40.93 -41.53
C SER A 10 -31.67 -40.69 -40.05
N LEU A 11 -31.74 -41.72 -39.20
CA LEU A 11 -31.31 -41.60 -37.80
C LEU A 11 -29.80 -41.38 -37.68
N LEU A 12 -29.01 -42.07 -38.51
CA LEU A 12 -27.56 -41.93 -38.55
C LEU A 12 -27.14 -40.51 -38.96
N ILE A 13 -27.82 -39.91 -39.94
CA ILE A 13 -27.57 -38.53 -40.39
C ILE A 13 -27.93 -37.53 -39.28
N ILE A 14 -29.00 -37.76 -38.53
CA ILE A 14 -29.37 -36.90 -37.38
C ILE A 14 -28.29 -36.98 -36.28
N PHE A 15 -27.75 -38.18 -36.00
CA PHE A 15 -26.67 -38.35 -35.04
C PHE A 15 -25.33 -37.76 -35.52
N LEU A 16 -25.03 -37.83 -36.82
CA LEU A 16 -23.82 -37.24 -37.42
C LEU A 16 -23.88 -35.71 -37.54
N THR A 17 -25.08 -35.14 -37.69
CA THR A 17 -25.29 -33.68 -37.79
C THR A 17 -25.60 -33.00 -36.46
N ALA A 18 -25.90 -33.79 -35.42
CA ALA A 18 -25.88 -33.35 -34.03
C ALA A 18 -24.43 -33.04 -33.62
N HIS A 19 -23.89 -31.94 -34.16
CA HIS A 19 -22.79 -31.24 -33.53
C HIS A 19 -23.29 -30.89 -32.14
N ALA A 20 -22.83 -31.65 -31.14
CA ALA A 20 -22.84 -31.17 -29.78
C ALA A 20 -22.15 -29.82 -29.84
N ARG A 21 -22.93 -28.73 -29.81
CA ARG A 21 -22.42 -27.43 -29.45
C ARG A 21 -21.86 -27.68 -28.07
N ALA A 22 -20.55 -27.87 -28.00
CA ALA A 22 -19.80 -27.71 -26.78
C ALA A 22 -20.18 -26.31 -26.33
N SER A 23 -21.19 -26.25 -25.45
CA SER A 23 -21.48 -25.10 -24.63
C SER A 23 -20.11 -24.66 -24.15
N ARG A 24 -19.70 -23.45 -24.53
CA ARG A 24 -18.53 -22.82 -23.93
C ARG A 24 -18.79 -22.94 -22.45
N ALA A 25 -18.13 -23.88 -21.79
CA ALA A 25 -18.20 -24.01 -20.36
C ALA A 25 -17.77 -22.64 -19.88
N GLY A 26 -18.73 -21.88 -19.35
CA GLY A 26 -18.43 -20.61 -18.71
C GLY A 26 -17.51 -21.00 -17.58
N VAL A 27 -16.21 -20.83 -17.79
CA VAL A 27 -15.26 -20.83 -16.69
C VAL A 27 -15.66 -19.57 -15.94
N GLY A 28 -16.50 -19.75 -14.91
CA GLY A 28 -16.79 -18.69 -13.97
C GLY A 28 -15.44 -18.30 -13.39
N VAL A 29 -14.92 -17.14 -13.80
CA VAL A 29 -13.78 -16.53 -13.14
C VAL A 29 -14.33 -16.12 -11.78
N LEU A 30 -13.98 -16.88 -10.76
CA LEU A 30 -14.33 -16.54 -9.39
C LEU A 30 -13.54 -15.26 -9.08
N ASN A 31 -14.22 -14.11 -8.97
CA ASN A 31 -13.56 -12.90 -8.51
C ASN A 31 -13.09 -13.13 -7.07
N VAL A 32 -11.77 -13.21 -6.87
CA VAL A 32 -11.15 -13.35 -5.55
C VAL A 32 -10.64 -11.98 -5.11
N PRO A 33 -10.99 -11.51 -3.90
CA PRO A 33 -10.47 -10.23 -3.41
C PRO A 33 -8.94 -10.26 -3.32
N PRO A 34 -8.27 -9.09 -3.43
CA PRO A 34 -6.82 -9.00 -3.24
C PRO A 34 -6.36 -9.57 -1.90
N THR A 35 -5.13 -10.07 -1.85
CA THR A 35 -4.53 -10.66 -0.65
C THR A 35 -3.14 -10.09 -0.38
N TYR A 36 -2.76 -10.05 0.90
CA TYR A 36 -1.43 -9.63 1.32
C TYR A 36 -0.53 -10.83 1.46
N ARG A 37 0.63 -10.80 0.80
CA ARG A 37 1.64 -11.85 0.91
C ARG A 37 2.68 -11.54 1.96
N ASP A 38 3.16 -10.29 1.97
CA ASP A 38 4.14 -9.81 2.93
C ASP A 38 3.96 -8.31 3.13
N ILE A 39 4.23 -7.84 4.35
CA ILE A 39 4.24 -6.42 4.69
C ILE A 39 5.39 -6.15 5.64
N LYS A 40 6.28 -5.28 5.21
CA LYS A 40 7.47 -4.91 5.97
C LYS A 40 7.52 -3.42 6.18
N ILE A 41 7.62 -3.02 7.44
CA ILE A 41 7.81 -1.62 7.84
C ILE A 41 9.25 -1.46 8.32
N ILE A 42 10.01 -0.65 7.62
CA ILE A 42 11.42 -0.39 7.92
C ILE A 42 11.56 1.08 8.28
N SER A 43 12.02 1.35 9.50
CA SER A 43 12.28 2.72 9.97
C SER A 43 13.77 3.01 9.98
N TYR A 44 14.16 4.10 9.33
CA TYR A 44 15.50 4.68 9.35
C TYR A 44 15.46 6.07 10.00
N GLU A 45 16.62 6.66 10.23
CA GLU A 45 16.66 8.06 10.67
C GLU A 45 16.05 8.97 9.60
N GLY A 46 14.98 9.69 9.95
CA GLY A 46 14.32 10.65 9.05
C GLY A 46 13.41 10.05 7.99
N MET A 47 13.27 8.73 7.88
CA MET A 47 12.41 8.07 6.87
C MET A 47 11.84 6.74 7.35
N THR A 48 10.63 6.41 6.90
CA THR A 48 10.00 5.09 7.00
C THR A 48 9.71 4.58 5.59
N LEU A 49 10.04 3.30 5.34
CA LEU A 49 9.61 2.55 4.16
C LEU A 49 8.54 1.54 4.58
N ALA A 50 7.43 1.51 3.85
CA ALA A 50 6.44 0.44 3.91
C ALA A 50 6.48 -0.33 2.60
N GLU A 51 7.05 -1.53 2.64
CA GLU A 51 7.14 -2.47 1.53
C GLU A 51 5.96 -3.43 1.60
N LEU A 52 5.09 -3.38 0.59
CA LEU A 52 3.86 -4.17 0.50
C LEU A 52 4.00 -5.16 -0.66
N THR A 53 3.80 -6.44 -0.39
CA THR A 53 3.65 -7.46 -1.42
C THR A 53 2.18 -7.89 -1.46
N ILE A 54 1.50 -7.56 -2.55
CA ILE A 54 0.07 -7.80 -2.75
C ILE A 54 -0.11 -8.74 -3.94
N SER A 55 -1.11 -9.60 -3.87
CA SER A 55 -1.49 -10.51 -4.96
C SER A 55 -2.99 -10.47 -5.17
N ASP A 56 -3.42 -10.32 -6.41
CA ASP A 56 -4.81 -10.51 -6.83
C ASP A 56 -4.87 -11.71 -7.78
N TYR A 57 -5.50 -12.79 -7.34
CA TYR A 57 -5.56 -14.04 -8.10
C TYR A 57 -6.19 -13.88 -9.49
N ASN A 58 -7.03 -12.85 -9.70
CA ASN A 58 -7.62 -12.56 -11.00
C ASN A 58 -6.59 -11.90 -11.93
N SER A 59 -6.00 -10.80 -11.48
CA SER A 59 -4.91 -10.13 -12.16
C SER A 59 -4.34 -9.03 -11.27
N TRP A 60 -3.02 -8.83 -11.26
CA TRP A 60 -2.45 -7.60 -10.71
C TRP A 60 -3.02 -6.33 -11.37
N LYS A 61 -3.56 -6.46 -12.60
CA LYS A 61 -4.19 -5.35 -13.32
C LYS A 61 -5.52 -4.89 -12.72
N ASP A 62 -6.15 -5.73 -11.91
CA ASP A 62 -7.44 -5.45 -11.32
C ASP A 62 -7.30 -4.61 -10.04
N ILE A 63 -6.11 -4.56 -9.44
CA ILE A 63 -5.82 -3.62 -8.36
C ILE A 63 -5.70 -2.22 -8.94
N TRP A 64 -6.61 -1.32 -8.58
CA TRP A 64 -6.56 0.06 -9.10
C TRP A 64 -6.00 1.08 -8.12
N LYS A 65 -6.18 0.88 -6.81
CA LYS A 65 -5.55 1.73 -5.80
C LYS A 65 -5.17 0.97 -4.54
N VAL A 66 -4.15 1.50 -3.87
CA VAL A 66 -3.71 1.03 -2.55
C VAL A 66 -3.56 2.24 -1.65
N GLU A 67 -4.18 2.18 -0.47
CA GLU A 67 -4.14 3.24 0.54
C GLU A 67 -3.29 2.78 1.74
N LEU A 68 -2.41 3.66 2.19
CA LEU A 68 -1.65 3.51 3.42
C LEU A 68 -2.07 4.61 4.39
N ILE A 69 -2.72 4.23 5.48
CA ILE A 69 -3.29 5.14 6.46
C ILE A 69 -2.52 5.02 7.76
N VAL A 70 -1.86 6.10 8.19
CA VAL A 70 -1.13 6.14 9.45
C VAL A 70 -2.03 6.73 10.53
N ARG A 71 -2.19 6.01 11.64
CA ARG A 71 -3.11 6.35 12.72
C ARG A 71 -2.41 6.43 14.07
N SER A 72 -2.82 7.43 14.84
CA SER A 72 -2.73 7.42 16.29
C SER A 72 -4.04 6.90 16.89
N PRO A 73 -4.13 6.64 18.20
CA PRO A 73 -5.31 5.97 18.80
C PRO A 73 -6.66 6.64 18.52
N PHE A 74 -6.68 7.95 18.23
CA PHE A 74 -7.92 8.72 18.09
C PHE A 74 -8.04 9.48 16.78
N ARG A 75 -6.99 9.52 15.94
CA ARG A 75 -7.01 10.27 14.69
C ARG A 75 -6.18 9.62 13.60
N GLU A 76 -6.63 9.84 12.38
CA GLU A 76 -5.83 9.59 11.18
C GLU A 76 -4.84 10.74 11.01
N GLU A 77 -3.56 10.43 11.05
CA GLU A 77 -2.48 11.42 10.99
C GLU A 77 -2.09 11.71 9.54
N ALA A 78 -2.01 10.65 8.73
CA ALA A 78 -1.72 10.76 7.31
C ALA A 78 -2.39 9.66 6.50
N ARG A 79 -2.60 9.93 5.22
CA ARG A 79 -3.13 9.02 4.22
C ARG A 79 -2.37 9.19 2.93
N PHE A 80 -1.69 8.12 2.52
CA PHE A 80 -1.01 8.02 1.25
C PHE A 80 -1.77 7.09 0.33
N VAL A 81 -1.82 7.40 -0.96
CA VAL A 81 -2.52 6.60 -1.95
C VAL A 81 -1.58 6.35 -3.13
N CYS A 82 -1.48 5.09 -3.54
CA CYS A 82 -0.87 4.67 -4.79
C CYS A 82 -1.99 4.32 -5.78
N TYR A 83 -2.16 5.15 -6.80
CA TYR A 83 -3.06 4.89 -7.92
C TYR A 83 -2.32 4.14 -9.01
N HIS A 84 -2.71 2.89 -9.28
CA HIS A 84 -2.18 2.15 -10.43
C HIS A 84 -2.76 2.68 -11.74
N TYR A 85 -4.01 3.14 -11.70
CA TYR A 85 -4.74 3.75 -12.82
C TYR A 85 -5.41 5.05 -12.36
N ASP A 86 -5.62 5.99 -13.27
CA ASP A 86 -6.26 7.28 -12.97
C ASP A 86 -7.70 7.14 -12.47
N SER A 87 -8.40 6.10 -12.91
CA SER A 87 -9.73 5.75 -12.46
C SER A 87 -9.91 4.24 -12.48
N ARG A 88 -10.97 3.78 -11.82
CA ARG A 88 -11.37 2.36 -11.80
C ARG A 88 -11.65 1.79 -13.20
N GLU A 89 -12.05 2.64 -14.14
CA GLU A 89 -12.42 2.28 -15.51
C GLU A 89 -11.24 2.43 -16.49
N SER A 90 -10.20 3.19 -16.11
CA SER A 90 -9.02 3.39 -16.94
C SER A 90 -8.12 2.18 -16.93
N PHE A 91 -7.59 1.78 -18.09
CA PHE A 91 -6.57 0.74 -18.21
C PHE A 91 -5.16 1.30 -18.44
N ASP A 92 -5.04 2.64 -18.45
CA ASP A 92 -3.77 3.33 -18.62
C ASP A 92 -3.05 3.40 -17.28
N GLU A 93 -1.93 2.69 -17.21
CA GLU A 93 -1.12 2.58 -16.00
C GLU A 93 -0.39 3.90 -15.72
N VAL A 94 -0.57 4.43 -14.50
CA VAL A 94 0.04 5.71 -14.07
C VAL A 94 0.97 5.55 -12.88
N ASN A 95 0.71 4.58 -11.99
CA ASN A 95 1.49 4.34 -10.75
C ASN A 95 1.80 5.64 -9.97
N ARG A 96 0.79 6.46 -9.74
CA ARG A 96 0.91 7.78 -9.11
C ARG A 96 0.78 7.67 -7.60
N PHE A 97 1.73 8.26 -6.87
CA PHE A 97 1.68 8.38 -5.41
C PHE A 97 1.22 9.77 -4.97
N GLU A 98 0.29 9.81 -4.03
CA GLU A 98 -0.34 11.03 -3.52
C GLU A 98 -0.49 11.00 -1.99
N GLU A 99 -0.32 12.16 -1.36
CA GLU A 99 -0.65 12.38 0.04
C GLU A 99 -2.01 13.09 0.10
N VAL A 100 -3.05 12.32 0.43
CA VAL A 100 -4.43 12.84 0.52
C VAL A 100 -4.68 13.53 1.85
N LYS A 101 -3.93 13.14 2.89
CA LYS A 101 -3.95 13.76 4.20
C LYS A 101 -2.55 13.71 4.81
N GLY A 102 -2.13 14.81 5.42
CA GLY A 102 -0.90 14.89 6.20
C GLY A 102 -0.23 16.25 6.06
N GLU A 103 1.03 16.32 6.50
CA GLU A 103 1.85 17.52 6.59
C GLU A 103 3.09 17.42 5.70
N ASP A 104 2.93 16.94 4.46
CA ASP A 104 4.04 16.72 3.52
C ASP A 104 5.05 15.68 4.06
N TYR A 105 4.48 14.55 4.47
CA TYR A 105 5.23 13.39 4.95
C TYR A 105 5.72 12.51 3.79
N LEU A 106 4.98 12.42 2.69
CA LEU A 106 5.26 11.52 1.58
C LEU A 106 6.51 11.96 0.79
N ILE A 107 7.46 11.05 0.62
CA ILE A 107 8.68 11.27 -0.18
C ILE A 107 8.48 10.60 -1.53
N LYS A 108 7.78 11.28 -2.44
CA LYS A 108 7.32 10.73 -3.73
C LYS A 108 8.43 10.12 -4.57
N ASP A 109 9.61 10.73 -4.60
CA ASP A 109 10.75 10.30 -5.41
C ASP A 109 11.33 8.94 -4.98
N LEU A 110 10.99 8.47 -3.78
CA LEU A 110 11.42 7.17 -3.24
C LEU A 110 10.28 6.14 -3.21
N CYS A 111 9.08 6.51 -3.65
CA CYS A 111 7.97 5.58 -3.80
C CYS A 111 8.10 4.81 -5.12
N GLU A 112 7.72 3.53 -5.12
CA GLU A 112 7.91 2.68 -6.27
C GLU A 112 6.85 1.58 -6.37
N VAL A 113 6.52 1.20 -7.60
CA VAL A 113 5.73 0.00 -7.93
C VAL A 113 6.59 -0.93 -8.78
N LYS A 114 6.83 -2.15 -8.28
CA LYS A 114 7.54 -3.22 -8.99
C LYS A 114 6.63 -4.42 -9.17
N ARG A 115 6.73 -5.10 -10.31
CA ARG A 115 5.98 -6.34 -10.59
C ARG A 115 6.86 -7.55 -10.36
N SER A 116 6.24 -8.66 -9.97
CA SER A 116 6.93 -9.94 -9.94
C SER A 116 7.37 -10.34 -11.35
N LEU A 117 8.65 -10.72 -11.48
CA LEU A 117 9.19 -11.34 -12.69
C LEU A 117 9.03 -12.87 -12.67
N TYR A 118 8.59 -13.44 -11.54
CA TYR A 118 8.46 -14.88 -11.35
C TYR A 118 7.14 -15.39 -11.92
N GLN A 119 7.20 -16.48 -12.69
CA GLN A 119 6.05 -16.98 -13.45
C GLN A 119 5.63 -18.42 -13.08
N ASN A 120 6.10 -18.97 -11.94
CA ASN A 120 5.91 -20.40 -11.66
C ASN A 120 4.47 -20.72 -11.21
N THR A 121 3.80 -19.81 -10.50
CA THR A 121 2.39 -19.95 -10.09
C THR A 121 1.56 -18.75 -10.52
N VAL A 122 0.23 -18.92 -10.61
CA VAL A 122 -0.72 -17.81 -10.92
C VAL A 122 -0.56 -16.68 -9.88
N ASP A 123 -0.51 -17.05 -8.60
CA ASP A 123 -0.25 -16.12 -7.50
C ASP A 123 1.06 -15.32 -7.68
N GLN A 124 2.15 -15.95 -8.12
CA GLN A 124 3.41 -15.25 -8.37
C GLN A 124 3.37 -14.33 -9.58
N ARG A 125 2.59 -14.65 -10.61
CA ARG A 125 2.42 -13.79 -11.79
C ARG A 125 1.58 -12.56 -11.47
N CYS A 126 0.69 -12.67 -10.49
CA CYS A 126 -0.21 -11.60 -10.09
C CYS A 126 0.29 -10.76 -8.92
N GLN A 127 1.58 -10.86 -8.60
CA GLN A 127 2.19 -10.11 -7.51
C GLN A 127 2.64 -8.72 -7.93
N ILE A 128 2.31 -7.77 -7.07
CA ILE A 128 2.75 -6.38 -7.12
C ILE A 128 3.43 -6.01 -5.80
N ASN A 129 4.59 -5.38 -5.92
CA ASN A 129 5.38 -4.87 -4.83
C ASN A 129 5.26 -3.34 -4.85
N ILE A 130 4.77 -2.77 -3.76
CA ILE A 130 4.57 -1.33 -3.63
C ILE A 130 5.39 -0.83 -2.45
N THR A 131 6.23 0.16 -2.68
CA THR A 131 7.01 0.82 -1.66
C THR A 131 6.47 2.22 -1.44
N PHE A 132 6.00 2.48 -0.22
CA PHE A 132 5.71 3.84 0.25
C PHE A 132 6.90 4.35 1.07
N ALA A 133 7.45 5.49 0.70
CA ALA A 133 8.48 6.19 1.46
C ALA A 133 7.92 7.47 2.07
N PHE A 134 8.06 7.64 3.39
CA PHE A 134 7.52 8.81 4.08
C PHE A 134 8.36 9.19 5.30
N LYS A 135 8.37 10.48 5.65
CA LYS A 135 8.98 11.01 6.88
C LYS A 135 8.25 10.41 8.10
N PRO A 136 8.97 10.12 9.21
CA PRO A 136 8.35 9.58 10.41
C PRO A 136 7.17 10.45 10.89
N ILE A 137 6.07 9.80 11.25
CA ILE A 137 4.85 10.47 11.70
C ILE A 137 4.78 10.35 13.21
N PRO A 138 4.99 11.44 13.96
CA PRO A 138 5.07 11.36 15.41
C PRO A 138 3.77 10.84 16.04
N SER A 139 3.88 10.24 17.22
CA SER A 139 2.74 9.74 18.03
C SER A 139 1.88 8.63 17.40
N SER A 140 2.17 8.21 16.17
CA SER A 140 1.48 7.11 15.48
C SER A 140 2.05 5.76 15.90
N LYS A 141 1.17 4.76 16.03
CA LYS A 141 1.56 3.39 16.39
C LYS A 141 0.98 2.32 15.48
N ASN A 142 0.15 2.73 14.52
CA ASN A 142 -0.54 1.81 13.65
C ASN A 142 -0.57 2.34 12.22
N ILE A 143 -0.38 1.41 11.28
CA ILE A 143 -0.63 1.62 9.86
C ILE A 143 -1.77 0.69 9.47
N VAL A 144 -2.76 1.22 8.76
CA VAL A 144 -3.81 0.46 8.11
C VAL A 144 -3.55 0.49 6.62
N VAL A 145 -3.40 -0.67 6.00
CA VAL A 145 -3.25 -0.79 4.55
C VAL A 145 -4.56 -1.30 3.98
N LYS A 146 -5.01 -0.67 2.89
CA LYS A 146 -6.21 -1.04 2.16
C LYS A 146 -5.89 -1.19 0.69
N VAL A 147 -6.33 -2.29 0.10
CA VAL A 147 -6.18 -2.56 -1.34
C VAL A 147 -7.55 -2.68 -1.95
N TYR A 148 -7.73 -2.04 -3.10
CA TYR A 148 -9.00 -2.01 -3.82
C TYR A 148 -8.83 -2.58 -5.22
N ASP A 149 -9.65 -3.57 -5.55
CA ASP A 149 -9.82 -4.03 -6.92
C ASP A 149 -10.80 -3.12 -7.70
N ARG A 150 -10.88 -3.33 -9.01
CA ARG A 150 -11.77 -2.59 -9.92
C ARG A 150 -13.26 -2.86 -9.68
N GLU A 151 -13.61 -3.92 -8.96
CA GLU A 151 -14.99 -4.22 -8.55
C GLU A 151 -15.33 -3.66 -7.15
N ASN A 152 -14.41 -2.90 -6.55
CA ASN A 152 -14.45 -2.38 -5.17
C ASN A 152 -14.39 -3.46 -4.07
N ALA A 153 -13.95 -4.69 -4.38
CA ALA A 153 -13.54 -5.60 -3.34
C ALA A 153 -12.33 -5.02 -2.59
N GLU A 154 -12.42 -5.00 -1.27
CA GLU A 154 -11.42 -4.39 -0.39
C GLU A 154 -10.75 -5.45 0.47
N ALA A 155 -9.42 -5.37 0.53
CA ALA A 155 -8.62 -6.12 1.51
C ALA A 155 -7.97 -5.13 2.49
N THR A 156 -8.21 -5.33 3.80
CA THR A 156 -7.65 -4.47 4.85
C THR A 156 -6.75 -5.25 5.78
N ILE A 157 -5.64 -4.65 6.19
CA ILE A 157 -4.73 -5.20 7.20
C ILE A 157 -4.16 -4.10 8.10
N ASN A 158 -3.95 -4.44 9.37
CA ASN A 158 -3.40 -3.55 10.38
C ASN A 158 -1.98 -4.00 10.74
N VAL A 159 -1.05 -3.06 10.73
CA VAL A 159 0.37 -3.31 11.00
C VAL A 159 0.84 -2.40 12.13
N SER A 160 1.70 -2.94 13.00
CA SER A 160 2.33 -2.14 14.05
C SER A 160 3.33 -1.16 13.42
N TYR A 161 3.23 0.10 13.82
CA TYR A 161 4.17 1.16 13.48
C TYR A 161 4.79 1.71 14.77
N GLY A 162 5.95 2.36 14.70
CA GLY A 162 6.52 2.99 15.90
C GLY A 162 7.38 2.11 16.79
N LYS A 163 7.84 0.94 16.31
CA LYS A 163 8.72 0.05 17.08
C LYS A 163 10.18 0.18 16.59
N GLY A 164 11.03 0.85 17.38
CA GLY A 164 12.48 0.87 17.19
C GLY A 164 13.02 2.04 16.33
N VAL A 165 14.24 2.49 16.69
CA VAL A 165 15.00 3.67 16.20
C VAL A 165 14.24 5.00 16.32
N THR A 166 14.97 6.09 16.55
CA THR A 166 14.42 7.44 16.71
C THR A 166 13.58 7.85 15.50
N GLN A 167 12.27 7.68 15.61
CA GLN A 167 11.26 8.17 14.65
C GLN A 167 11.07 9.69 14.71
N ARG A 168 12.15 10.41 14.99
CA ARG A 168 12.10 11.84 15.12
C ARG A 168 11.98 12.43 13.71
N ASN A 169 10.87 13.08 13.47
CA ASN A 169 10.75 14.00 12.35
C ASN A 169 11.55 15.27 12.70
N ARG A 170 12.49 15.67 11.85
CA ARG A 170 13.33 16.86 12.08
C ARG A 170 12.59 18.17 11.79
N GLU A 171 11.55 18.10 10.96
CA GLU A 171 10.77 19.25 10.50
C GLU A 171 9.45 19.41 11.26
N ILE A 172 8.99 18.36 11.95
CA ILE A 172 7.70 18.34 12.65
C ILE A 172 7.91 17.91 14.11
N ALA A 173 7.41 18.71 15.03
CA ALA A 173 7.37 18.41 16.46
C ALA A 173 5.93 18.39 16.96
N ILE A 174 5.65 17.56 17.97
CA ILE A 174 4.38 17.57 18.71
C ILE A 174 4.67 18.02 20.14
N PRO A 175 4.46 19.31 20.47
CA PRO A 175 4.61 19.80 21.82
C PRO A 175 3.62 19.13 22.77
N PHE A 176 4.05 18.84 24.00
CA PHE A 176 3.19 18.17 24.99
C PHE A 176 1.97 19.01 25.39
N TRP A 177 2.05 20.34 25.26
CA TRP A 177 0.98 21.26 25.69
C TRP A 177 -0.08 21.51 24.62
N THR A 178 0.28 21.42 23.33
CA THR A 178 -0.70 21.54 22.24
C THR A 178 -1.25 20.19 21.82
N GLY A 179 -0.43 19.13 21.85
CA GLY A 179 -0.77 17.85 21.24
C GLY A 179 -0.89 17.88 19.71
N GLU A 180 -0.71 19.05 19.09
CA GLU A 180 -0.82 19.28 17.66
C GLU A 180 0.56 19.39 16.99
N PRO A 181 0.71 18.90 15.75
CA PRO A 181 1.95 18.97 15.02
C PRO A 181 2.24 20.42 14.63
N ILE A 182 3.48 20.86 14.86
CA ILE A 182 3.98 22.15 14.42
C ILE A 182 5.21 21.94 13.55
N ARG A 183 5.33 22.73 12.48
CA ARG A 183 6.56 22.80 11.69
C ARG A 183 7.62 23.55 12.46
N ILE A 184 8.82 23.00 12.49
CA ILE A 184 10.00 23.59 13.12
C ILE A 184 11.15 23.61 12.11
N SER A 185 12.06 24.56 12.26
CA SER A 185 13.33 24.50 11.53
C SER A 185 14.10 23.26 11.98
N PRO A 186 14.72 22.50 11.05
CA PRO A 186 15.57 21.35 11.39
C PRO A 186 16.69 21.69 12.39
N ASP A 187 17.20 22.93 12.34
CA ASP A 187 18.30 23.40 13.19
C ASP A 187 17.84 23.90 14.56
N LEU A 188 16.54 24.18 14.72
CA LEU A 188 15.98 24.76 15.95
C LEU A 188 16.33 23.94 17.21
N PRO A 189 16.22 22.59 17.20
CA PRO A 189 16.55 21.81 18.38
C PRO A 189 18.04 21.83 18.72
N ASP A 190 18.90 21.86 17.71
CA ASP A 190 20.34 21.88 17.90
C ASP A 190 20.78 23.23 18.46
N ILE A 191 20.21 24.33 17.96
CA ILE A 191 20.41 25.69 18.49
C ILE A 191 19.92 25.80 19.95
N LEU A 192 18.75 25.24 20.26
CA LEU A 192 18.22 25.22 21.63
C LEU A 192 19.10 24.39 22.57
N SER A 193 19.60 23.24 22.11
CA SER A 193 20.52 22.39 22.88
C SER A 193 21.86 23.09 23.14
N LEU A 194 22.42 23.75 22.12
CA LEU A 194 23.68 24.47 22.23
C LEU A 194 23.54 25.67 23.18
N SER A 195 22.51 26.48 23.01
CA SER A 195 22.27 27.66 23.85
C SER A 195 22.01 27.30 25.32
N THR A 196 21.22 26.25 25.58
CA THR A 196 20.99 25.77 26.95
C THR A 196 22.26 25.21 27.58
N SER A 197 23.05 24.45 26.82
CA SER A 197 24.32 23.91 27.29
C SER A 197 25.34 25.02 27.64
N ILE A 198 25.47 26.05 26.79
CA ILE A 198 26.31 27.22 27.07
C ILE A 198 25.82 27.96 28.32
N THR A 199 24.51 28.14 28.46
CA THR A 199 23.91 28.84 29.61
C THR A 199 24.17 28.10 30.91
N ILE A 200 23.94 26.77 30.93
CA ILE A 200 24.18 25.91 32.08
C ILE A 200 25.66 25.90 32.46
N LEU A 201 26.56 25.74 31.47
CA LEU A 201 28.00 25.76 31.70
C LEU A 201 28.46 27.09 32.31
N THR A 202 27.95 28.21 31.80
CA THR A 202 28.25 29.56 32.32
C THR A 202 27.77 29.70 33.76
N PHE A 203 26.57 29.20 34.09
CA PHE A 203 26.04 29.20 35.44
C PHE A 203 26.90 28.36 36.41
N ILE A 204 27.31 27.16 35.99
CA ILE A 204 28.18 26.28 36.79
C ILE A 204 29.53 26.95 37.06
N ILE A 205 30.19 27.50 36.03
CA ILE A 205 31.49 28.20 36.18
C ILE A 205 31.36 29.38 37.14
N ARG A 206 30.28 30.17 37.01
CA ARG A 206 30.03 31.34 37.88
C ARG A 206 29.77 30.93 39.33
N ARG A 207 29.12 29.79 39.56
CA ARG A 207 28.88 29.23 40.90
C ARG A 207 30.15 28.64 41.53
N TRP A 208 31.06 28.07 40.73
CA TRP A 208 32.33 27.52 41.21
C TRP A 208 33.40 28.58 41.54
N ARG A 209 33.30 29.78 40.95
CA ARG A 209 34.22 30.90 41.22
C ARG A 209 33.81 31.77 42.42
N ARG A 210 32.67 31.48 43.06
CA ARG A 210 32.23 32.11 44.31
C ARG A 210 32.45 31.16 45.46
#